data_AF-A0A0F9MVP9-F1
#
_entry.id   AF-A0A0F9MVP9-F1
#
_cell.length_a   1.000
_cell.length_b   1.000
_cell.length_c   1.000
_cell.angle_alpha   90.00
_cell.angle_beta   90.00
_cell.angle_gamma   90.00
#
_symmetry.space_group_name_H-M   'P 1'
#
loop_
_entity.id
_entity.type
_entity.pdbx_description
1 polymer ?
#
loop_
_entity_poly.entity_id
_entity_poly.type
_entity_poly.pdbx_seq_one_letter_code
_entity_poly.pdbx_strand_id
1 'polypeptide(L)'
;MSTATAHRPRPIGNQTQEVNVKLVQALPEDFREVASWKDGKPVYVRRMGMIYWLYSFAKNEMEPTPYIITDATCPEQMKEFLDNKMVFIARNPFKD
;
A
#
# COMPACT_ATOMS: atom_id res chain seq x y z
N MET A 1 51.67 25.83 -19.55
CA MET A 1 50.26 26.19 -19.36
C MET A 1 49.44 24.91 -19.39
N SER A 2 48.69 24.61 -18.31
CA SER A 2 47.80 23.44 -18.22
C SER A 2 46.37 23.92 -18.44
N THR A 3 45.68 23.37 -19.44
CA THR A 3 44.26 23.63 -19.68
C THR A 3 43.43 22.73 -18.76
N ALA A 4 42.80 23.32 -17.76
CA ALA A 4 41.82 22.64 -16.92
C ALA A 4 40.55 22.35 -17.75
N THR A 5 40.34 21.10 -18.16
CA THR A 5 39.10 20.67 -18.80
C THR A 5 38.04 20.45 -17.71
N ALA A 6 37.12 21.40 -17.56
CA ALA A 6 35.99 21.25 -16.66
C ALA A 6 35.04 20.15 -17.17
N HIS A 7 35.02 19.00 -16.51
CA HIS A 7 34.00 17.98 -16.75
C HIS A 7 32.64 18.54 -16.32
N ARG A 8 31.72 18.76 -17.28
CA ARG A 8 30.34 19.12 -16.96
C ARG A 8 29.71 17.98 -16.14
N PRO A 9 29.06 18.26 -15.00
CA PRO A 9 28.36 17.23 -14.24
C PRO A 9 27.25 16.63 -15.11
N ARG A 10 27.14 15.30 -15.13
CA ARG A 10 26.05 14.64 -15.85
C ARG A 10 24.72 15.04 -15.19
N PRO A 11 23.69 15.44 -15.95
CA PRO A 11 22.37 15.64 -15.38
C PRO A 11 21.88 14.31 -14.83
N ILE A 12 21.56 14.28 -13.53
CA ILE A 12 20.86 13.15 -12.92
C ILE A 12 19.43 13.20 -13.45
N GLY A 13 19.16 12.45 -14.51
CA GLY A 13 17.80 12.23 -14.96
C GLY A 13 17.10 11.34 -13.96
N ASN A 14 16.25 11.93 -13.10
CA ASN A 14 15.30 11.14 -12.34
C ASN A 14 14.35 10.49 -13.34
N GLN A 15 14.58 9.21 -13.66
CA GLN A 15 13.62 8.42 -14.39
C GLN A 15 12.42 8.20 -13.46
N THR A 16 11.38 9.00 -13.65
CA THR A 16 10.08 8.74 -13.04
C THR A 16 9.57 7.42 -13.63
N GLN A 17 9.68 6.33 -12.88
CA GLN A 17 9.10 5.06 -13.29
C GLN A 17 7.61 5.09 -13.00
N GLU A 18 6.81 5.12 -14.06
CA GLU A 18 5.38 4.90 -13.96
C GLU A 18 5.14 3.42 -13.66
N VAL A 19 4.64 3.12 -12.46
CA VAL A 19 4.30 1.76 -12.06
C VAL A 19 2.78 1.61 -12.15
N ASN A 20 2.33 0.81 -13.11
CA ASN A 20 0.93 0.44 -13.24
C ASN A 20 0.61 -0.70 -12.26
N VAL A 21 -0.06 -0.38 -11.16
CA VAL A 21 -0.54 -1.37 -10.18
C VAL A 21 -2.00 -1.71 -10.43
N LYS A 22 -2.32 -3.00 -10.46
CA LYS A 22 -3.70 -3.47 -10.49
C LYS A 22 -4.25 -3.50 -9.07
N LEU A 23 -5.27 -2.70 -8.82
CA LEU A 23 -6.00 -2.73 -7.55
C LEU A 23 -7.02 -3.87 -7.56
N VAL A 24 -7.09 -4.59 -6.44
CA VAL A 24 -8.08 -5.64 -6.19
C VAL A 24 -8.82 -5.33 -4.91
N GLN A 25 -10.08 -5.78 -4.84
CA GLN A 25 -10.88 -5.62 -3.64
C GLN A 25 -10.22 -6.39 -2.50
N ALA A 26 -10.03 -5.72 -1.36
CA ALA A 26 -9.35 -6.30 -0.22
C ALA A 26 -10.29 -7.23 0.56
N LEU A 27 -9.73 -8.32 1.09
CA LEU A 27 -10.41 -9.23 2.00
C LEU A 27 -9.99 -8.94 3.46
N PRO A 28 -10.83 -9.29 4.46
CA PRO A 28 -10.44 -9.16 5.87
C PRO A 28 -9.17 -9.92 6.24
N GLU A 29 -8.85 -10.99 5.50
CA GLU A 29 -7.65 -11.80 5.68
C GLU A 29 -6.37 -11.08 5.28
N ASP A 30 -6.44 -10.16 4.31
CA ASP A 30 -5.27 -9.43 3.81
C ASP A 30 -4.67 -8.51 4.88
N PHE A 31 -5.51 -8.03 5.80
CA PHE A 31 -5.14 -7.14 6.91
C PHE A 31 -4.72 -7.88 8.18
N ARG A 32 -4.65 -9.21 8.14
CA ARG A 32 -4.24 -10.04 9.27
C ARG A 32 -2.87 -10.64 8.99
N GLU A 33 -2.06 -10.73 10.03
CA GLU A 33 -0.80 -11.46 10.00
C GLU A 33 -0.71 -12.39 11.22
N VAL A 34 0.00 -13.50 11.05
CA VAL A 34 0.18 -14.47 12.14
C VAL A 34 1.28 -13.93 13.05
N ALA A 35 0.93 -13.56 14.29
CA ALA A 35 1.90 -13.12 15.29
C ALA A 35 2.55 -14.31 16.00
N SER A 36 1.76 -15.30 16.38
CA SER A 36 2.23 -16.45 17.14
C SER A 36 1.30 -17.66 16.97
N TRP A 37 1.74 -18.81 17.48
CA TRP A 37 0.95 -20.04 17.51
C TRP A 37 0.74 -20.43 18.96
N LYS A 38 -0.52 -20.57 19.37
CA LYS A 38 -0.91 -21.00 20.72
C LYS A 38 -1.78 -22.24 20.62
N ASP A 39 -1.37 -23.33 21.25
CA ASP A 39 -2.07 -24.62 21.24
C ASP A 39 -2.37 -25.14 19.81
N GLY A 40 -1.42 -24.95 18.90
CA GLY A 40 -1.56 -25.33 17.48
C GLY A 40 -2.48 -24.43 16.66
N LYS A 41 -3.03 -23.35 17.24
CA LYS A 41 -3.86 -22.36 16.53
C LYS A 41 -3.08 -21.08 16.26
N PRO A 42 -3.18 -20.51 15.04
CA PRO A 42 -2.55 -19.23 14.73
C PRO A 42 -3.29 -18.11 15.47
N VAL A 43 -2.52 -17.25 16.14
CA VAL A 43 -2.98 -16.00 16.74
C VAL A 43 -2.69 -14.89 15.75
N TYR A 44 -3.76 -14.23 15.30
CA TYR A 44 -3.67 -13.17 14.31
C TYR A 44 -3.59 -11.80 14.96
N VAL A 45 -2.79 -10.93 14.37
CA VAL A 45 -2.74 -9.49 14.67
C VAL A 45 -2.97 -8.70 13.39
N ARG A 46 -3.22 -7.40 13.55
CA ARG A 46 -3.38 -6.48 12.43
C ARG A 46 -2.04 -6.27 11.73
N ARG A 47 -2.01 -6.44 10.40
CA ARG A 47 -0.84 -6.16 9.57
C ARG A 47 -0.59 -4.66 9.47
N MET A 48 0.47 -4.21 10.12
CA MET A 48 0.87 -2.81 10.14
C MET A 48 1.64 -2.44 8.86
N GLY A 49 1.55 -1.17 8.43
CA GLY A 49 2.25 -0.68 7.25
C GLY A 49 1.61 -1.09 5.91
N MET A 50 0.48 -1.79 5.93
CA MET A 50 -0.22 -2.17 4.72
C MET A 50 -0.84 -0.96 4.03
N ILE A 51 -0.56 -0.81 2.74
CA ILE A 51 -1.06 0.27 1.91
C ILE A 51 -2.40 -0.15 1.30
N TYR A 52 -3.40 0.74 1.38
CA TYR A 52 -4.71 0.53 0.79
C TYR A 52 -5.25 1.83 0.18
N TRP A 53 -6.17 1.70 -0.76
CA TRP A 53 -6.92 2.78 -1.35
C TRP A 53 -8.38 2.67 -0.95
N LEU A 54 -9.04 3.82 -0.88
CA LEU A 54 -10.47 3.91 -0.60
C LEU A 54 -11.22 4.29 -1.88
N TYR A 55 -12.32 3.60 -2.12
CA TYR A 55 -13.29 3.95 -3.15
C TYR A 55 -14.39 4.81 -2.54
N SER A 56 -14.63 5.98 -3.13
CA SER A 56 -15.71 6.86 -2.72
C SER A 56 -16.95 6.60 -3.58
N PHE A 57 -17.97 5.96 -3.01
CA PHE A 57 -19.24 5.73 -3.71
C PHE A 57 -19.97 7.04 -4.07
N ALA A 58 -19.80 8.09 -3.27
CA ALA A 58 -20.44 9.39 -3.51
C ALA A 58 -19.92 10.07 -4.79
N LYS A 59 -18.61 9.92 -5.06
CA LYS A 59 -17.96 10.52 -6.24
C LYS A 59 -17.74 9.50 -7.36
N ASN A 60 -18.00 8.23 -7.10
CA ASN A 60 -17.75 7.10 -7.99
C ASN A 60 -16.30 7.06 -8.51
N GLU A 61 -15.35 7.39 -7.63
CA GLU A 61 -13.91 7.46 -7.94
C GLU A 61 -13.07 6.87 -6.81
N MET A 62 -11.87 6.40 -7.15
CA MET A 62 -10.86 6.01 -6.18
C MET A 62 -10.19 7.26 -5.63
N GLU A 63 -10.03 7.33 -4.31
CA GLU A 63 -9.25 8.39 -3.68
C GLU A 63 -7.81 8.33 -4.24
N PRO A 64 -7.24 9.47 -4.66
CA PRO A 64 -5.95 9.48 -5.37
C PRO A 64 -4.79 9.13 -4.44
N THR A 65 -4.94 9.41 -3.14
CA THR A 65 -3.88 9.20 -2.15
C THR A 65 -4.10 7.88 -1.41
N PRO A 66 -3.11 6.96 -1.42
CA PRO A 66 -3.18 5.76 -0.59
C PRO A 66 -3.09 6.09 0.89
N TYR A 67 -3.74 5.24 1.69
CA TYR A 67 -3.65 5.21 3.13
C TYR A 67 -2.75 4.07 3.59
N ILE A 68 -2.23 4.18 4.81
CA ILE A 68 -1.35 3.19 5.44
C ILE A 68 -1.98 2.80 6.77
N ILE A 69 -2.01 1.49 7.05
CA ILE A 69 -2.43 1.01 8.36
C ILE A 69 -1.37 1.34 9.40
N THR A 70 -1.77 2.13 10.38
CA THR A 70 -0.94 2.57 11.51
C THR A 70 -1.64 2.24 12.82
N ASP A 71 -0.96 2.46 13.95
CA ASP A 71 -1.54 2.18 15.27
C ASP A 71 -2.73 3.10 15.57
N ALA A 72 -2.73 4.29 14.97
CA ALA A 72 -3.82 5.27 15.05
C ALA A 72 -5.02 4.91 14.17
N THR A 73 -4.91 3.93 13.27
CA THR A 73 -6.03 3.52 12.42
C THR A 73 -7.12 2.89 13.27
N CYS A 74 -8.30 3.52 13.28
CA CYS A 74 -9.49 3.09 14.02
C CYS A 74 -10.02 1.73 13.47
N PRO A 75 -10.06 0.66 14.28
CA PRO A 75 -10.53 -0.65 13.84
C PRO A 75 -12.00 -0.64 13.36
N GLU A 76 -12.85 0.12 14.04
CA GLU A 76 -14.29 0.21 13.75
C GLU A 76 -14.53 0.84 12.38
N GLN A 77 -13.80 1.91 12.07
CA GLN A 77 -13.88 2.59 10.79
C GLN A 77 -13.38 1.70 9.65
N MET A 78 -12.27 1.00 9.87
CA MET A 78 -11.74 0.05 8.88
C MET A 78 -12.74 -1.07 8.59
N LYS A 79 -13.40 -1.58 9.63
CA LYS A 79 -14.45 -2.59 9.47
C LYS A 79 -15.59 -2.07 8.59
N GLU A 80 -16.07 -0.85 8.85
CA GLU A 80 -17.11 -0.24 8.03
C GLU A 80 -16.71 -0.11 6.55
N PHE A 81 -15.47 0.30 6.28
CA PHE A 81 -14.96 0.38 4.91
C PHE A 81 -14.88 -0.99 4.23
N LEU A 82 -14.51 -2.03 4.97
CA LEU A 82 -14.46 -3.40 4.46
C LEU A 82 -15.86 -3.96 4.18
N ASP A 83 -16.80 -3.75 5.11
CA ASP A 83 -18.19 -4.19 4.98
C ASP A 83 -18.86 -3.52 3.76
N ASN A 84 -18.54 -2.24 3.53
CA ASN A 84 -19.01 -1.48 2.37
C ASN A 84 -18.22 -1.76 1.08
N LYS A 85 -17.23 -2.67 1.09
CA LYS A 85 -16.39 -2.99 -0.09
C LYS A 85 -15.66 -1.76 -0.68
N MET A 86 -15.29 -0.81 0.18
CA MET A 86 -14.60 0.43 -0.21
C MET A 86 -13.08 0.28 -0.27
N VAL A 87 -12.53 -0.80 0.28
CA VAL A 87 -11.08 -0.96 0.45
C VAL A 87 -10.49 -1.77 -0.70
N PHE A 88 -9.47 -1.21 -1.34
CA PHE A 88 -8.72 -1.85 -2.40
C PHE A 88 -7.24 -1.87 -2.07
N ILE A 89 -6.55 -2.95 -2.47
CA ILE A 89 -5.13 -3.13 -2.24
C ILE A 89 -4.44 -3.41 -3.58
N ALA A 90 -3.17 -3.03 -3.67
CA ALA A 90 -2.36 -3.37 -4.84
C ALA A 90 -2.12 -4.89 -4.84
N ARG A 91 -2.54 -5.56 -5.92
CA ARG A 91 -2.13 -6.95 -6.13
C ARG A 91 -0.63 -6.96 -6.37
N ASN A 92 0.10 -7.72 -5.56
CA ASN A 92 1.53 -7.88 -5.76
C ASN A 92 1.77 -8.58 -7.10
N PRO A 93 2.46 -7.97 -8.08
CA PRO A 93 2.72 -8.60 -9.37
C PRO A 93 3.74 -9.75 -9.28
N PHE A 94 4.40 -9.94 -8.13
CA PHE A 94 5.46 -10.93 -7.94
C PHE A 94 5.04 -12.17 -7.14
N LYS A 95 3.77 -12.26 -6.72
CA LYS A 95 3.19 -13.45 -6.09
C LYS A 95 1.98 -13.89 -6.90
N ASP A 96 2.22 -14.83 -7.82
CA ASP A 96 1.20 -15.67 -8.45
C ASP A 96 1.08 -17.00 -7.70
#